data_AF-A0A084SH78-F1
#
_entry.id   AF-A0A084SH78-F1
#
_cell.length_a   1.000
_cell.length_b   1.000
_cell.length_c   1.000
_cell.angle_alpha   90.00
_cell.angle_beta   90.00
_cell.angle_gamma   90.00
#
_symmetry.space_group_name_H-M   'P 1'
#
loop_
_entity.id
_entity.type
_entity.pdbx_description
1 polymer ?
#
loop_
_entity_poly.entity_id
_entity_poly.type
_entity_poly.pdbx_seq_one_letter_code
_entity_poly.pdbx_strand_id
1 'polypeptide(L)'
;MTEAFSQMNWLAVLVATVAHFGLGGVWYMVLFPKQYRASLGKGEQPAQTPGPRFIVGPVVCSALNIATTTFLLRALGITTYGDALLLGALVGIGYLVPMTVNIAINPNFPRPFYYSLISGPMFTLGSLMSAAIIVAMS
;
A
#
# COMPACT_ATOMS: atom_id res chain seq x y z
N MET A 1 -23.61 3.31 -7.80
CA MET A 1 -22.33 2.69 -8.25
C MET A 1 -21.70 3.46 -9.42
N THR A 2 -22.42 3.72 -10.51
CA THR A 2 -21.90 4.53 -11.64
C THR A 2 -21.58 5.98 -11.23
N GLU A 3 -22.42 6.60 -10.42
CA GLU A 3 -22.18 7.95 -9.88
C GLU A 3 -20.91 8.03 -9.01
N ALA A 4 -20.66 7.00 -8.20
CA ALA A 4 -19.44 6.94 -7.39
C ALA A 4 -18.17 6.93 -8.25
N PHE A 5 -18.23 6.28 -9.41
CA PHE A 5 -17.12 6.26 -10.37
C PHE A 5 -16.92 7.62 -11.07
N SER A 6 -18.01 8.31 -11.45
CA SER A 6 -17.91 9.62 -12.09
C SER A 6 -17.44 10.74 -11.16
N GLN A 7 -17.63 10.57 -9.84
CA GLN A 7 -17.18 11.51 -8.80
C GLN A 7 -15.72 11.30 -8.36
N MET A 8 -15.00 10.35 -8.96
CA MET A 8 -13.60 10.10 -8.59
C MET A 8 -12.69 11.24 -9.07
N ASN A 9 -12.02 11.90 -8.13
CA ASN A 9 -10.95 12.84 -8.45
C ASN A 9 -9.68 12.07 -8.82
N TRP A 10 -9.43 11.88 -10.12
CA TRP A 10 -8.25 11.17 -10.62
C TRP A 10 -6.92 11.84 -10.29
N LEU A 11 -6.90 13.17 -10.09
CA LEU A 11 -5.71 13.86 -9.62
C LEU A 11 -5.39 13.45 -8.17
N ALA A 12 -6.40 13.32 -7.30
CA ALA A 12 -6.21 12.82 -5.95
C ALA A 12 -5.69 11.38 -5.93
N VAL A 13 -6.20 10.52 -6.82
CA VAL A 13 -5.70 9.15 -7.01
C VAL A 13 -4.21 9.15 -7.39
N LEU A 14 -3.82 10.00 -8.36
CA LEU A 14 -2.43 10.12 -8.79
C LEU A 14 -1.51 10.61 -7.66
N VAL A 15 -1.91 11.67 -6.95
CA VAL A 15 -1.14 12.22 -5.81
C VAL A 15 -0.97 11.18 -4.71
N ALA A 16 -2.05 10.50 -4.33
CA ALA A 16 -1.99 9.42 -3.34
C ALA A 16 -1.10 8.26 -3.81
N THR A 17 -1.12 7.92 -5.11
CA THR A 17 -0.25 6.89 -5.69
C THR A 17 1.23 7.27 -5.58
N VAL A 18 1.59 8.50 -5.95
CA VAL A 18 2.97 8.99 -5.83
C VAL A 18 3.41 9.00 -4.37
N ALA A 19 2.56 9.47 -3.46
CA ALA A 19 2.84 9.46 -2.03
C ALA A 19 3.04 8.04 -1.50
N HIS A 20 2.18 7.08 -1.87
CA HIS A 20 2.29 5.68 -1.47
C HIS A 20 3.57 5.03 -2.00
N PHE A 21 3.92 5.29 -3.25
CA PHE A 21 5.17 4.80 -3.82
C PHE A 21 6.39 5.38 -3.09
N GLY A 22 6.38 6.68 -2.81
CA GLY A 22 7.40 7.35 -2.01
C GLY A 22 7.52 6.76 -0.60
N LEU A 23 6.40 6.50 0.07
CA LEU A 23 6.35 5.84 1.37
C LEU A 23 7.00 4.45 1.31
N GLY A 24 6.67 3.64 0.30
CA GLY A 24 7.32 2.34 0.09
C GLY A 24 8.83 2.46 -0.10
N GLY A 25 9.28 3.46 -0.87
CA GLY A 25 10.70 3.75 -1.04
C GLY A 25 11.40 4.11 0.27
N VAL A 26 10.84 5.05 1.03
CA VAL A 26 11.35 5.42 2.36
C VAL A 26 11.36 4.22 3.31
N TRP A 27 10.29 3.42 3.31
CA TRP A 27 10.14 2.28 4.20
C TRP A 27 11.20 1.20 3.94
N TYR A 28 11.34 0.75 2.70
CA TYR A 28 12.21 -0.38 2.37
C TYR A 28 13.65 -0.01 2.06
N MET A 29 13.95 1.25 1.71
CA MET A 29 15.32 1.68 1.39
C MET A 29 15.98 2.47 2.52
N VAL A 30 15.19 3.15 3.38
CA VAL A 30 15.74 4.03 4.43
C VAL A 30 15.47 3.48 5.83
N LEU A 31 14.20 3.24 6.17
CA LEU A 31 13.81 2.88 7.55
C LEU A 31 14.12 1.43 7.91
N PHE A 32 13.75 0.48 7.03
CA PHE A 32 13.84 -0.96 7.29
C PHE A 32 14.60 -1.77 6.22
N PRO A 33 15.71 -1.28 5.63
CA PRO A 33 16.38 -1.99 4.54
C PRO A 33 16.94 -3.34 4.96
N LYS A 34 17.53 -3.44 6.16
CA LYS A 34 18.13 -4.69 6.65
C LYS A 34 17.06 -5.73 6.98
N GLN A 35 15.99 -5.30 7.64
CA GLN A 35 14.89 -6.13 8.10
C GLN A 35 14.11 -6.69 6.91
N TYR A 36 13.78 -5.84 5.93
CA TYR A 36 13.11 -6.28 4.71
C TYR A 36 13.94 -7.32 3.96
N ARG A 37 15.25 -7.07 3.76
CA ARG A 37 16.14 -8.02 3.10
C ARG A 37 16.29 -9.33 3.88
N ALA A 38 16.42 -9.26 5.20
CA ALA A 38 16.49 -10.44 6.06
C ALA A 38 15.20 -11.27 5.98
N SER A 39 14.03 -10.63 5.87
CA SER A 39 12.75 -11.32 5.67
C SER A 39 12.69 -12.10 4.35
N LEU A 40 13.41 -11.63 3.33
CA LEU A 40 13.54 -12.29 2.03
C LEU A 40 14.70 -13.28 1.95
N GLY A 41 15.44 -13.53 3.05
CA GLY A 41 16.64 -14.37 3.03
C GLY A 41 17.83 -13.77 2.28
N LYS A 42 17.82 -12.46 2.01
CA LYS A 42 18.83 -11.72 1.23
C LYS A 42 19.69 -10.79 2.10
N GLY A 43 19.76 -11.05 3.40
CA GLY A 43 20.44 -10.19 4.37
C GLY A 43 21.94 -10.02 4.10
N GLU A 44 22.61 -11.09 3.69
CA GLU A 44 24.08 -11.13 3.48
C GLU A 44 24.49 -10.89 2.02
N GLN A 45 23.54 -10.86 1.09
CA GLN A 45 23.84 -10.61 -0.32
C GLN A 45 24.24 -9.14 -0.52
N PRO A 46 25.03 -8.78 -1.54
CA PRO A 46 25.21 -7.37 -1.92
C PRO A 46 23.86 -6.76 -2.35
N ALA A 47 23.71 -5.44 -2.18
CA ALA A 47 22.55 -4.74 -2.72
C ALA A 47 22.56 -4.85 -4.25
N GLN A 48 21.41 -5.17 -4.83
CA GLN A 48 21.24 -5.24 -6.28
C GLN A 48 20.31 -4.12 -6.74
N THR A 49 20.60 -3.57 -7.91
CA THR A 49 19.70 -2.62 -8.56
C THR A 49 18.38 -3.34 -8.89
N PRO A 50 17.23 -2.83 -8.41
CA PRO A 50 15.95 -3.45 -8.71
C PRO A 50 15.66 -3.37 -10.21
N GLY A 51 15.29 -4.50 -10.81
CA GLY A 51 14.81 -4.51 -12.20
C GLY A 51 13.49 -3.74 -12.36
N PRO A 52 13.12 -3.30 -13.58
CA PRO A 52 11.97 -2.42 -13.82
C PRO A 52 10.64 -2.91 -13.23
N ARG A 53 10.42 -4.24 -13.21
CA ARG A 53 9.26 -4.90 -12.61
C ARG A 53 9.04 -4.57 -11.13
N PHE A 54 10.12 -4.32 -10.37
CA PHE A 54 10.07 -3.98 -8.94
C PHE A 54 9.75 -2.50 -8.70
N ILE A 55 9.67 -1.70 -9.76
CA ILE A 55 9.25 -0.29 -9.71
C ILE A 55 7.85 -0.16 -10.29
N VAL A 56 7.65 -0.63 -11.52
CA VAL A 56 6.36 -0.50 -12.23
C VAL A 56 5.27 -1.31 -11.55
N GLY A 57 5.58 -2.53 -11.08
CA GLY A 57 4.61 -3.39 -10.40
C GLY A 57 3.97 -2.71 -9.19
N PRO A 58 4.75 -2.25 -8.19
CA PRO A 58 4.22 -1.53 -7.04
C PRO A 58 3.42 -0.28 -7.39
N VAL A 59 3.84 0.52 -8.40
CA VAL A 59 3.10 1.72 -8.82
C VAL A 59 1.73 1.34 -9.37
N VAL A 60 1.65 0.38 -10.29
CA VAL A 60 0.38 -0.04 -10.90
C VAL A 60 -0.55 -0.67 -9.85
N CYS A 61 -0.03 -1.57 -9.01
CA CYS A 61 -0.82 -2.21 -7.97
C CYS A 61 -1.34 -1.22 -6.92
N SER A 62 -0.51 -0.25 -6.50
CA SER A 62 -0.95 0.78 -5.55
C SER A 62 -1.97 1.74 -6.19
N ALA A 63 -1.78 2.15 -7.45
CA ALA A 63 -2.76 2.97 -8.16
C ALA A 63 -4.14 2.31 -8.23
N LEU A 64 -4.19 0.99 -8.52
CA LEU A 64 -5.44 0.24 -8.54
C LEU A 64 -6.09 0.18 -7.14
N ASN A 65 -5.32 -0.16 -6.10
CA ASN A 65 -5.84 -0.18 -4.73
C ASN A 65 -6.39 1.19 -4.31
N ILE A 66 -5.68 2.27 -4.61
CA ILE A 66 -6.07 3.64 -4.26
C ILE A 66 -7.30 4.09 -5.07
N ALA A 67 -7.39 3.73 -6.34
CA ALA A 67 -8.58 3.96 -7.15
C ALA A 67 -9.79 3.22 -6.56
N THR A 68 -9.62 1.97 -6.14
CA THR A 68 -10.67 1.20 -5.44
C THR A 68 -11.06 1.86 -4.11
N THR A 69 -10.10 2.29 -3.29
CA THR A 69 -10.40 3.02 -2.04
C THR A 69 -11.14 4.33 -2.32
N THR A 70 -10.74 5.09 -3.34
CA THR A 70 -11.44 6.32 -3.77
C THR A 70 -12.88 6.03 -4.17
N PHE A 71 -13.08 4.97 -4.96
CA PHE A 71 -14.42 4.51 -5.34
C PHE A 71 -15.26 4.15 -4.11
N LEU A 72 -14.70 3.42 -3.14
CA LEU A 72 -15.39 3.04 -1.91
C LEU A 72 -15.76 4.25 -1.07
N LEU A 73 -14.87 5.25 -0.93
CA LEU A 73 -15.17 6.50 -0.23
C LEU A 73 -16.39 7.19 -0.85
N ARG A 74 -16.46 7.28 -2.19
CA ARG A 74 -17.60 7.88 -2.90
C ARG A 74 -18.86 7.04 -2.78
N ALA A 75 -18.76 5.73 -2.96
CA ALA A 75 -19.90 4.82 -2.90
C ALA A 75 -20.54 4.78 -1.51
N LEU A 76 -19.75 4.99 -0.45
CA LEU A 76 -20.20 5.02 0.94
C LEU A 76 -20.54 6.44 1.43
N GLY A 77 -20.39 7.47 0.60
CA GLY A 77 -20.64 8.87 1.00
C GLY A 77 -19.67 9.41 2.06
N ILE A 78 -18.48 8.84 2.16
CA ILE A 78 -17.48 9.22 3.16
C ILE A 78 -16.80 10.53 2.74
N THR A 79 -16.92 11.55 3.58
CA THR A 79 -16.35 12.89 3.36
C THR A 79 -15.52 13.40 4.54
N THR A 80 -15.52 12.69 5.67
CA THR A 80 -14.77 13.08 6.88
C THR A 80 -13.45 12.32 6.98
N TYR A 81 -12.45 12.93 7.62
CA TYR A 81 -11.18 12.26 7.90
C TYR A 81 -11.35 11.04 8.80
N GLY A 82 -12.23 11.10 9.81
CA GLY A 82 -12.44 10.00 10.75
C GLY A 82 -12.90 8.73 10.06
N ASP A 83 -13.96 8.84 9.25
CA ASP A 83 -14.53 7.71 8.52
C ASP A 83 -13.58 7.21 7.41
N ALA A 84 -12.85 8.11 6.76
CA ALA A 84 -11.87 7.73 5.75
C ALA A 84 -10.66 7.00 6.34
N LEU A 85 -10.17 7.43 7.51
CA LEU A 85 -9.12 6.72 8.24
C LEU A 85 -9.63 5.37 8.74
N LEU A 86 -10.88 5.27 9.18
CA LEU A 86 -11.49 3.99 9.54
C LEU A 86 -11.56 3.05 8.33
N LEU A 87 -12.02 3.52 7.16
CA LEU A 87 -12.00 2.73 5.92
C LEU A 87 -10.56 2.34 5.56
N GLY A 88 -9.62 3.28 5.63
CA GLY A 88 -8.20 3.02 5.38
C GLY A 88 -7.61 1.95 6.30
N ALA A 89 -8.00 1.95 7.59
CA ALA A 89 -7.62 0.93 8.55
C ALA A 89 -8.26 -0.43 8.22
N LEU A 90 -9.54 -0.47 7.86
CA LEU A 90 -10.23 -1.70 7.45
C LEU A 90 -9.60 -2.29 6.18
N VAL A 91 -9.25 -1.46 5.20
CA VAL A 91 -8.53 -1.90 3.99
C VAL A 91 -7.13 -2.40 4.34
N GLY A 92 -6.36 -1.61 5.09
CA GLY A 92 -4.99 -1.95 5.46
C GLY A 92 -4.89 -3.23 6.28
N ILE A 93 -5.60 -3.29 7.39
CA ILE A 93 -5.56 -4.39 8.35
C ILE A 93 -6.39 -5.58 7.88
N GLY A 94 -7.58 -5.34 7.33
CA GLY A 94 -8.52 -6.40 6.95
C GLY A 94 -8.20 -7.07 5.62
N TYR A 95 -7.56 -6.37 4.69
CA TYR A 95 -7.22 -6.92 3.37
C TYR A 95 -5.71 -6.98 3.13
N LEU A 96 -5.00 -5.86 3.24
CA LEU A 96 -3.61 -5.77 2.78
C LEU A 96 -2.67 -6.59 3.68
N VAL A 97 -2.80 -6.50 5.02
CA VAL A 97 -1.99 -7.29 5.95
C VAL A 97 -2.17 -8.79 5.72
N PRO A 98 -3.39 -9.37 5.72
CA PRO A 98 -3.61 -10.77 5.38
C PRO A 98 -3.06 -11.16 4.01
N MET A 99 -3.19 -10.29 3.01
CA MET A 99 -2.63 -10.52 1.67
C MET A 99 -1.11 -10.68 1.71
N THR A 100 -0.39 -9.88 2.51
CA THR A 100 1.07 -10.07 2.67
C THR A 100 1.39 -11.45 3.25
N VAL A 101 0.62 -11.93 4.24
CA VAL A 101 0.81 -13.25 4.85
C VAL A 101 0.53 -14.34 3.83
N ASN A 102 -0.60 -14.24 3.11
CA ASN A 102 -1.00 -15.21 2.10
C ASN A 102 0.05 -15.34 0.97
N ILE A 103 0.67 -14.24 0.56
CA ILE A 103 1.80 -14.26 -0.39
C ILE A 103 3.01 -14.95 0.24
N ALA A 104 3.33 -14.59 1.49
CA ALA A 104 4.57 -14.98 2.12
C ALA A 104 4.58 -16.43 2.63
N ILE A 105 3.44 -17.06 2.91
CA ILE A 105 3.40 -18.50 3.29
C ILE A 105 3.79 -19.43 2.13
N ASN A 106 3.98 -18.89 0.92
CA ASN A 106 4.56 -19.63 -0.20
C ASN A 106 5.94 -20.22 0.17
N PRO A 107 6.25 -21.48 -0.20
CA PRO A 107 7.52 -22.13 0.13
C PRO A 107 8.80 -21.39 -0.30
N ASN A 108 8.70 -20.45 -1.25
CA ASN A 108 9.83 -19.65 -1.72
C ASN A 108 10.21 -18.49 -0.77
N PHE A 109 9.40 -18.21 0.26
CA PHE A 109 9.68 -17.18 1.25
C PHE A 109 10.26 -17.81 2.53
N PRO A 110 11.54 -17.55 2.86
CA PRO A 110 12.22 -18.24 3.95
C PRO A 110 11.73 -17.80 5.34
N ARG A 111 11.13 -16.60 5.46
CA ARG A 111 10.64 -16.04 6.74
C ARG A 111 9.27 -15.39 6.54
N PRO A 112 8.20 -16.18 6.32
CA PRO A 112 6.88 -15.70 5.92
C PRO A 112 6.32 -14.61 6.84
N PHE A 113 6.24 -14.91 8.14
CA PHE A 113 5.67 -13.98 9.11
C PHE A 113 6.55 -12.75 9.35
N TYR A 114 7.87 -12.88 9.17
CA TYR A 114 8.75 -11.72 9.29
C TYR A 114 8.56 -10.76 8.12
N TYR A 115 8.36 -11.27 6.90
CA TYR A 115 8.02 -10.44 5.74
C TYR A 115 6.73 -9.66 5.98
N SER A 116 5.69 -10.33 6.48
CA SER A 116 4.40 -9.70 6.79
C SER A 116 4.50 -8.69 7.94
N LEU A 117 5.31 -8.97 8.95
CA LEU A 117 5.55 -8.03 10.06
C LEU A 117 6.20 -6.71 9.58
N ILE A 118 7.03 -6.77 8.54
CA ILE A 118 7.67 -5.58 7.96
C ILE A 118 6.78 -4.90 6.91
N SER A 119 6.11 -5.68 6.06
CA SER A 119 5.38 -5.16 4.89
C SER A 119 3.95 -4.75 5.24
N GLY A 120 3.31 -5.47 6.15
CA GLY A 120 1.94 -5.20 6.59
C GLY A 120 1.74 -3.77 7.11
N PRO A 121 2.56 -3.30 8.08
CA PRO A 121 2.48 -1.93 8.57
C PRO A 121 2.69 -0.86 7.48
N MET A 122 3.59 -1.12 6.52
CA MET A 122 3.79 -0.22 5.37
C MET A 122 2.50 -0.05 4.57
N PHE A 123 1.84 -1.16 4.21
CA PHE A 123 0.59 -1.11 3.46
C PHE A 123 -0.57 -0.50 4.26
N THR A 124 -0.64 -0.75 5.58
CA THR A 124 -1.63 -0.10 6.45
C THR A 124 -1.43 1.41 6.50
N LEU A 125 -0.20 1.88 6.74
CA LEU A 125 0.11 3.31 6.74
C LEU A 125 -0.16 3.93 5.37
N GLY A 126 0.22 3.24 4.30
CA GLY A 126 -0.06 3.68 2.94
C GLY A 126 -1.56 3.78 2.64
N SER A 127 -2.38 2.87 3.16
CA SER A 127 -3.84 2.90 3.04
C SER A 127 -4.44 4.10 3.80
N LEU A 128 -4.02 4.32 5.05
CA LEU A 128 -4.44 5.46 5.87
C LEU A 128 -4.07 6.79 5.21
N MET A 129 -2.82 6.91 4.77
CA MET A 129 -2.30 8.11 4.10
C MET A 129 -3.06 8.38 2.80
N SER A 130 -3.32 7.34 1.99
CA SER A 130 -4.07 7.49 0.73
C SER A 130 -5.50 7.97 0.99
N ALA A 131 -6.19 7.38 1.97
CA ALA A 131 -7.53 7.80 2.35
C ALA A 131 -7.58 9.27 2.82
N ALA A 132 -6.59 9.69 3.63
CA ALA A 132 -6.47 11.08 4.07
C ALA A 132 -6.21 12.04 2.91
N ILE A 133 -5.31 11.69 1.97
CA ILE A 133 -5.04 12.50 0.76
C ILE A 133 -6.30 12.64 -0.09
N ILE A 134 -7.04 11.54 -0.29
CA ILE A 134 -8.27 11.57 -1.08
C ILE A 134 -9.28 12.53 -0.44
N VAL A 135 -9.51 12.45 0.88
CA VAL A 135 -10.43 13.37 1.59
C VAL A 135 -9.95 14.82 1.52
N ALA A 136 -8.66 15.07 1.67
CA ALA A 136 -8.10 16.42 1.60
C ALA A 136 -8.30 17.09 0.22
N MET A 137 -8.47 16.30 -0.84
CA MET A 137 -8.64 16.73 -2.22
C MET A 137 -10.06 16.44 -2.77
N SER A 138 -11.01 16.15 -1.88
CA SER A 138 -12.39 15.75 -2.20
C SER A 138 -13.33 16.90 -2.45
#